data_AF-A0A3B9R6T8-F1
#
_entry.id   AF-A0A3B9R6T8-F1
#
_cell.length_a   1.000
_cell.length_b   1.000
_cell.length_c   1.000
_cell.angle_alpha   90.00
_cell.angle_beta   90.00
_cell.angle_gamma   90.00
#
_symmetry.space_group_name_H-M   'P 1'
#
loop_
_entity.id
_entity.type
_entity.pdbx_description
1 polymer ?
#
loop_
_entity_poly.entity_id
_entity_poly.type
_entity_poly.pdbx_seq_one_letter_code
_entity_poly.pdbx_strand_id
1 'polypeptide(L)'
;MSNKFANKFGLTTLVKDHLIAGKPITRLEAMLIYGISNLTPRLTELKQDGYIVKSRTIPLAAAIRRVNKYAMYQPPQNLPVKDILYTEWWVSS
;
A
#
# COMPACT_ATOMS: atom_id res chain seq x y z
N MET A 1 29.81 3.74 4.82
CA MET A 1 29.33 2.91 3.70
C MET A 1 27.85 2.61 3.92
N SER A 2 26.95 3.22 3.14
CA SER A 2 25.51 2.96 3.27
C SER A 2 25.22 1.54 2.76
N ASN A 3 24.78 0.67 3.66
CA ASN A 3 24.56 -0.74 3.40
C ASN A 3 23.28 -0.90 2.55
N LYS A 4 23.44 -0.92 1.21
CA LYS A 4 22.33 -1.01 0.23
C LYS A 4 21.37 -2.18 0.47
N PHE A 5 21.78 -3.22 1.20
CA PHE A 5 20.96 -4.40 1.49
C PHE A 5 20.06 -4.26 2.73
N ALA A 6 20.47 -3.48 3.73
CA ALA A 6 19.65 -3.26 4.93
C ALA A 6 18.33 -2.55 4.59
N ASN A 7 18.36 -1.69 3.57
CA ASN A 7 17.21 -0.88 3.17
C ASN A 7 16.10 -1.69 2.47
N LYS A 8 16.47 -2.74 1.72
CA LYS A 8 15.49 -3.54 0.96
C LYS A 8 14.58 -4.36 1.88
N PHE A 9 15.13 -4.95 2.94
CA PHE A 9 14.37 -5.69 3.95
C PHE A 9 13.62 -4.76 4.89
N GLY A 10 14.23 -3.62 5.27
CA GLY A 10 13.57 -2.61 6.10
C GLY A 10 12.27 -2.09 5.51
N LEU A 11 12.26 -1.73 4.22
CA LEU A 11 11.05 -1.26 3.54
C LEU A 11 9.93 -2.30 3.48
N THR A 12 10.28 -3.59 3.27
CA THR A 12 9.30 -4.68 3.27
C THR A 12 8.70 -4.94 4.66
N THR A 13 9.48 -4.73 5.71
CA THR A 13 9.00 -4.82 7.10
C THR A 13 8.04 -3.69 7.42
N LEU A 14 8.35 -2.45 7.01
CA LEU A 14 7.51 -1.29 7.29
C LEU A 14 6.08 -1.41 6.73
N VAL A 15 5.91 -1.99 5.53
CA VAL A 15 4.56 -2.22 4.97
C VAL A 15 3.80 -3.30 5.75
N LYS A 16 4.48 -4.34 6.24
CA LYS A 16 3.85 -5.32 7.12
C LYS A 16 3.44 -4.69 8.44
N ASP A 17 4.30 -3.87 9.06
CA ASP A 17 4.00 -3.18 10.31
C ASP A 17 2.79 -2.23 10.14
N HIS A 18 2.72 -1.51 9.03
CA HIS A 18 1.55 -0.67 8.69
C HIS A 18 0.27 -1.51 8.62
N LEU A 19 0.32 -2.65 7.95
CA LEU A 19 -0.82 -3.56 7.82
C LEU A 19 -1.23 -4.19 9.14
N ILE A 20 -0.27 -4.69 9.94
CA ILE A 20 -0.48 -5.29 11.27
C ILE A 20 -1.10 -4.26 12.23
N ALA A 21 -0.74 -2.98 12.11
CA ALA A 21 -1.39 -1.89 12.85
C ALA A 21 -2.83 -1.61 12.39
N GLY A 22 -3.42 -2.45 11.53
CA GLY A 22 -4.78 -2.33 11.01
C GLY A 22 -4.96 -1.18 10.01
N LYS A 23 -3.87 -0.56 9.54
CA LYS A 23 -3.95 0.57 8.62
C LYS A 23 -4.14 0.04 7.18
N PRO A 24 -5.20 0.46 6.48
CA PRO A 24 -5.43 -0.01 5.13
C PRO A 24 -4.43 0.61 4.14
N ILE A 25 -4.17 -0.10 3.05
CA ILE A 25 -3.28 0.37 1.98
C ILE A 25 -3.72 -0.19 0.62
N THR A 26 -3.59 0.63 -0.43
CA THR A 26 -3.68 0.19 -1.83
C THR A 26 -2.30 -0.08 -2.41
N ARG A 27 -2.24 -0.72 -3.59
CA ARG A 27 -0.97 -0.92 -4.29
C ARG A 27 -0.32 0.40 -4.72
N LEU A 28 -1.11 1.43 -5.06
CA LEU A 28 -0.62 2.76 -5.40
C LEU A 28 0.13 3.37 -4.20
N GLU A 29 -0.46 3.29 -3.02
CA GLU A 29 0.14 3.79 -1.78
C GLU A 29 1.39 3.00 -1.40
N ALA A 30 1.36 1.67 -1.52
CA ALA A 30 2.54 0.83 -1.29
C ALA A 30 3.72 1.22 -2.20
N MET A 31 3.43 1.52 -3.46
CA MET A 31 4.46 1.93 -4.42
C MET A 31 5.00 3.33 -4.14
N LEU A 32 4.12 4.31 -3.91
CA LEU A 32 4.53 5.71 -3.76
C LEU A 32 5.11 6.05 -2.38
N ILE A 33 4.62 5.40 -1.32
CA ILE A 33 5.05 5.69 0.06
C ILE A 33 6.21 4.79 0.48
N TYR A 34 6.19 3.51 0.09
CA TYR A 34 7.14 2.51 0.59
C TYR A 34 8.06 1.92 -0.49
N GLY A 35 7.93 2.34 -1.75
CA GLY A 35 8.74 1.81 -2.85
C GLY A 35 8.46 0.34 -3.18
N ILE A 36 7.33 -0.21 -2.72
CA ILE A 36 6.96 -1.61 -2.98
C ILE A 36 6.08 -1.69 -4.22
N SER A 37 6.66 -2.16 -5.33
CA SER A 37 5.96 -2.29 -6.60
C SER A 37 4.91 -3.41 -6.59
N ASN A 38 5.13 -4.48 -5.81
CA ASN A 38 4.21 -5.62 -5.71
C ASN A 38 3.88 -5.93 -4.25
N LEU A 39 2.65 -5.59 -3.85
CA LEU A 39 2.16 -5.78 -2.49
C LEU A 39 1.77 -7.25 -2.21
N THR A 40 1.36 -8.01 -3.23
CA THR A 40 0.80 -9.36 -3.08
C THR A 40 1.67 -10.33 -2.27
N PRO A 41 3.00 -10.43 -2.50
CA PRO A 41 3.85 -11.32 -1.72
C PRO A 41 3.83 -11.00 -0.21
N ARG A 42 3.73 -9.71 0.15
CA ARG A 42 3.68 -9.30 1.56
C ARG A 42 2.35 -9.71 2.21
N LEU A 43 1.24 -9.61 1.46
CA LEU A 43 -0.07 -10.08 1.91
C LEU A 43 -0.09 -11.62 2.07
N THR A 44 0.54 -12.34 1.15
CA THR A 44 0.68 -13.81 1.25
C THR A 44 1.49 -14.20 2.49
N GLU A 45 2.61 -13.54 2.74
CA GLU A 45 3.41 -13.78 3.95
C GLU A 45 2.60 -13.50 5.22
N LEU A 46 1.85 -12.40 5.29
CA LEU A 46 0.98 -12.13 6.46
C LEU A 46 -0.08 -13.21 6.68
N LYS A 47 -0.66 -13.76 5.61
CA LYS A 47 -1.59 -14.90 5.72
C LYS A 47 -0.89 -16.17 6.23
N GLN A 48 0.33 -16.43 5.78
CA GLN A 48 1.15 -17.56 6.24
C GLN A 48 1.54 -17.40 7.72
N ASP A 49 1.76 -16.16 8.16
CA ASP A 49 2.03 -15.79 9.55
C ASP A 49 0.76 -15.85 10.44
N GLY A 50 -0.39 -16.25 9.90
CA GLY A 50 -1.64 -16.45 10.64
C GLY A 50 -2.58 -15.24 10.72
N TYR A 51 -2.26 -14.13 10.06
CA TYR A 51 -3.10 -12.94 10.06
C TYR A 51 -4.29 -13.03 9.09
N ILE A 52 -5.43 -12.48 9.48
CA ILE A 52 -6.60 -12.35 8.60
C ILE A 52 -6.45 -11.10 7.74
N VAL A 53 -6.20 -11.27 6.44
CA VAL A 53 -6.14 -10.15 5.49
C VAL A 53 -7.50 -9.94 4.83
N LYS A 54 -8.10 -8.76 5.05
CA LYS A 54 -9.35 -8.32 4.42
C LYS A 54 -9.06 -7.38 3.25
N SER A 55 -10.04 -7.22 2.36
CA SER A 55 -9.94 -6.32 1.22
C SER A 55 -11.26 -5.67 0.86
N ARG A 56 -11.21 -4.49 0.24
CA ARG A 56 -12.37 -3.79 -0.34
C ARG A 56 -11.97 -2.99 -1.58
N THR A 57 -12.94 -2.63 -2.39
CA THR A 57 -12.75 -1.68 -3.50
C THR A 57 -12.97 -0.25 -3.03
N ILE A 58 -12.13 0.67 -3.48
CA ILE A 58 -12.27 2.11 -3.24
C ILE A 58 -12.06 2.89 -4.55
N PRO A 59 -12.68 4.08 -4.71
CA PRO A 59 -12.35 4.97 -5.81
C PRO A 59 -10.89 5.41 -5.77
N LEU A 60 -10.25 5.55 -6.93
CA LEU A 60 -8.88 6.07 -7.05
C LEU A 60 -8.74 7.43 -6.36
N ALA A 61 -9.72 8.32 -6.48
CA ALA A 61 -9.73 9.62 -5.81
C ALA A 61 -9.50 9.51 -4.28
N ALA A 62 -10.01 8.45 -3.63
CA ALA A 62 -9.81 8.24 -2.20
C ALA A 62 -8.36 7.87 -1.88
N ALA A 63 -7.71 7.05 -2.72
CA ALA A 63 -6.30 6.70 -2.59
C ALA A 63 -5.39 7.92 -2.85
N ILE A 64 -5.68 8.71 -3.90
CA ILE A 64 -4.94 9.94 -4.23
C ILE A 64 -4.93 10.91 -3.06
N ARG A 65 -6.10 11.15 -2.45
CA ARG A 65 -6.20 12.03 -1.28
C ARG A 65 -5.31 11.59 -0.11
N ARG A 66 -5.07 10.28 0.06
CA ARG A 66 -4.18 9.77 1.11
C ARG A 66 -2.71 9.90 0.72
N VAL A 67 -2.36 9.58 -0.53
CA VAL A 67 -1.01 9.79 -1.07
C VAL A 67 -0.58 11.25 -0.94
N ASN A 68 -1.47 12.20 -1.29
CA ASN A 68 -1.21 13.64 -1.24
C ASN A 68 -0.92 14.21 0.16
N LYS A 69 -1.06 13.42 1.23
CA LYS A 69 -0.56 13.78 2.56
C LYS A 69 0.96 13.66 2.69
N TYR A 70 1.60 12.89 1.81
CA TYR A 70 3.02 12.52 1.91
C TYR A 70 3.79 12.73 0.60
N ALA A 71 3.12 12.68 -0.56
CA ALA A 71 3.72 12.85 -1.88
C ALA A 71 2.74 13.51 -2.86
N MET A 72 3.22 14.38 -3.75
CA MET A 72 2.36 15.02 -4.75
C MET A 72 2.05 14.04 -5.90
N TYR A 73 0.81 13.58 -5.98
CA TYR A 73 0.27 12.84 -7.12
C TYR A 73 -0.79 13.68 -7.83
N GLN A 74 -0.46 14.12 -9.05
CA GLN A 74 -1.36 14.84 -9.94
C GLN A 74 -1.74 13.92 -11.12
N PRO A 75 -2.98 13.38 -11.15
CA PRO A 75 -3.44 12.62 -12.31
C PRO A 75 -3.66 13.55 -13.52
N PRO A 76 -3.63 13.02 -14.76
CA PRO A 76 -4.08 13.77 -15.93
C PRO A 76 -5.51 14.31 -15.75
N GLN A 77 -5.79 15.50 -16.27
CA GLN A 77 -7.05 16.22 -16.03
C GLN A 77 -8.30 15.46 -16.50
N ASN A 78 -8.18 14.64 -17.55
CA ASN A 78 -9.25 13.85 -18.15
C ASN A 78 -9.34 12.41 -17.61
N LEU A 79 -8.59 12.07 -16.56
CA LEU A 79 -8.66 10.74 -15.97
C LEU A 79 -9.92 10.62 -15.09
N PRO A 80 -10.80 9.61 -15.31
CA PRO A 80 -12.02 9.42 -14.52
C PRO A 80 -11.71 8.81 -13.14
N VAL A 81 -11.07 9.60 -12.27
CA VAL A 81 -10.56 9.16 -10.95
C VAL A 81 -11.65 8.68 -9.98
N LYS A 82 -12.92 8.97 -10.26
CA LYS A 82 -14.06 8.50 -9.47
C LYS A 82 -14.53 7.10 -9.89
N ASP A 83 -14.34 6.75 -11.16
CA ASP A 83 -14.84 5.51 -11.74
C ASP A 83 -13.77 4.40 -11.73
N ILE A 84 -12.49 4.78 -11.69
CA ILE A 84 -11.38 3.84 -11.55
C ILE A 84 -11.35 3.30 -10.11
N LEU A 85 -11.45 1.98 -9.96
CA LEU A 85 -11.43 1.30 -8.67
C LEU A 85 -10.06 0.72 -8.34
N TYR A 86 -9.71 0.79 -7.06
CA TYR A 86 -8.52 0.18 -6.48
C TYR A 86 -8.91 -0.82 -5.42
N THR A 87 -8.20 -1.95 -5.37
CA THR A 87 -8.27 -2.84 -4.21
C THR A 87 -7.43 -2.27 -3.08
N GLU A 88 -8.04 -2.19 -1.91
CA GLU A 88 -7.43 -1.80 -0.65
C GLU A 88 -7.42 -3.02 0.29
N TRP A 89 -6.30 -3.25 0.96
CA TRP A 89 -6.10 -4.37 1.88
C TRP A 89 -5.76 -3.89 3.30
N TRP A 90 -6.15 -4.67 4.31
CA TRP A 90 -5.76 -4.46 5.72
C TRP A 90 -5.74 -5.79 6.48
N VAL A 91 -5.00 -5.85 7.59
CA VAL A 91 -5.11 -6.97 8.54
C VAL A 91 -6.26 -6.70 9.51
N SER A 92 -7.05 -7.72 9.78
CA SER A 92 -8.07 -7.73 10.82
C SER A 92 -7.58 -8.56 12.01
N SER A 93 -7.70 -7.99 13.20
CA SER A 93 -7.84 -8.74 14.44
C SER A 93 -9.23 -9.35 14.57
#